data_AF-A0A966QWM5-F1
#
_entry.id   AF-A0A966QWM5-F1
#
_cell.length_a   1.000
_cell.length_b   1.000
_cell.length_c   1.000
_cell.angle_alpha   90.00
_cell.angle_beta   90.00
_cell.angle_gamma   90.00
#
_symmetry.space_group_name_H-M   'P 1'
#
loop_
_entity.id
_entity.type
_entity.pdbx_description
1 polymer ?
#
loop_
_entity_poly.entity_id
_entity_poly.type
_entity_poly.pdbx_seq_one_letter_code
_entity_poly.pdbx_strand_id
1 'polypeptide(L)'
;MVRVMFTCKERKQKYKEVQKVVQKYTNDVYTQFNVKNVLGRGFQGTVYKASHPKTGAIVIKRTTVTESDARRRNLKSRRALRKPVFIEFAAGEMCAQLVLNKICPNVTLTYHHEIIKHCNKVENFGREKYCSLQYMEYINYNTFEEFAQYRHREGLWYNAIFQILAGLYALKLHFNLIHNDFHGRNLLVHKIEPGGYWVYIIDGKRYYVPNMGYIFLVSDFGLSWIPGKMYPGDYVRKRDQVYMLMDSNDTKLNKNTRLTWDLMKLKRLTIDPLLKVSKELPDHFKFEFMEIFRDLIDNSVNVSTLGDIIRELYGSQIIRGKQCKEFPNYCYNKREFVCGERIETYNFNKKVSQVI
;
A
#
# COMPACT_ATOMS: atom_id res chain seq x y z
N MET A 1 28.55 8.20 5.23
CA MET A 1 27.54 7.41 5.98
C MET A 1 26.15 7.85 5.50
N VAL A 2 25.48 7.05 4.66
CA VAL A 2 24.20 7.42 4.03
C VAL A 2 23.07 7.03 4.99
N ARG A 3 22.58 8.00 5.76
CA ARG A 3 21.45 7.81 6.69
C ARG A 3 20.20 7.49 5.87
N VAL A 4 19.67 6.27 5.97
CA VAL A 4 18.45 5.92 5.24
C VAL A 4 17.25 6.52 5.97
N MET A 5 16.64 7.53 5.35
CA MET A 5 15.49 8.27 5.85
C MET A 5 14.17 7.63 5.40
N PHE A 6 13.49 6.84 6.26
CA PHE A 6 12.18 6.26 5.95
C PHE A 6 11.18 6.30 7.13
N THR A 7 11.27 7.31 7.99
CA THR A 7 10.25 7.56 9.02
C THR A 7 9.10 8.41 8.49
N CYS A 8 7.94 8.42 9.15
CA CYS A 8 6.84 9.34 8.80
C CYS A 8 7.29 10.81 8.85
N LYS A 9 8.21 11.16 9.76
CA LYS A 9 8.78 12.51 9.86
C LYS A 9 9.55 12.87 8.58
N GLU A 10 10.41 11.97 8.11
CA GLU A 10 11.20 12.19 6.90
C GLU A 10 10.34 12.16 5.63
N ARG A 11 9.39 11.23 5.54
CA ARG A 11 8.42 11.17 4.45
C ARG A 11 7.55 12.43 4.39
N LYS A 12 7.15 12.97 5.53
CA LYS A 12 6.44 14.27 5.63
C LYS A 12 7.32 15.45 5.20
N GLN A 13 8.61 15.43 5.53
CA GLN A 13 9.54 16.46 5.07
C GLN A 13 9.70 16.40 3.54
N LYS A 14 9.93 15.20 2.99
CA LYS A 14 10.01 14.99 1.54
C LYS A 14 8.73 15.37 0.83
N TYR A 15 7.56 15.08 1.41
CA TYR A 15 6.28 15.53 0.90
C TYR A 15 6.23 17.05 0.75
N LYS A 16 6.65 17.81 1.79
CA LYS A 16 6.71 19.28 1.73
C LYS A 16 7.67 19.77 0.66
N GLU A 17 8.82 19.12 0.48
CA GLU A 17 9.81 19.48 -0.55
C GLU A 17 9.26 19.27 -1.96
N VAL A 18 8.63 18.12 -2.22
CA VAL A 18 7.99 17.85 -3.51
C VAL A 18 6.85 18.83 -3.75
N GLN A 19 6.00 19.09 -2.76
CA GLN A 19 4.92 20.07 -2.86
C GLN A 19 5.43 21.47 -3.23
N LYS A 20 6.55 21.94 -2.66
CA LYS A 20 7.17 23.22 -3.05
C LYS A 20 7.62 23.26 -4.50
N VAL A 21 8.08 22.13 -5.05
CA VAL A 21 8.43 22.04 -6.46
C VAL A 21 7.15 22.11 -7.30
N VAL A 22 6.20 21.23 -7.02
CA VAL A 22 4.94 21.12 -7.77
C VAL A 22 4.18 22.46 -7.79
N GLN A 23 3.98 23.10 -6.63
CA GLN A 23 3.17 24.33 -6.52
C GLN A 23 3.76 25.53 -7.27
N LYS A 24 5.06 25.51 -7.59
CA LYS A 24 5.69 26.58 -8.37
C LYS A 24 5.27 26.54 -9.85
N TYR A 25 4.75 25.41 -10.33
CA TYR A 25 4.40 25.21 -11.73
C TYR A 25 2.93 24.86 -11.84
N THR A 26 2.17 25.71 -12.52
CA THR A 26 0.73 25.53 -12.75
C THR A 26 0.43 24.58 -13.90
N ASN A 27 1.41 24.31 -14.77
CA ASN A 27 1.39 23.31 -15.83
C ASN A 27 2.80 22.76 -16.03
N ASP A 28 2.91 21.51 -16.47
CA ASP A 28 4.18 20.89 -16.88
C ASP A 28 5.16 20.58 -15.73
N VAL A 29 4.62 20.15 -14.58
CA VAL A 29 5.44 19.67 -13.44
C VAL A 29 6.39 18.56 -13.89
N TYR A 30 5.97 17.75 -14.86
CA TYR A 30 6.73 16.63 -15.41
C TYR A 30 8.11 17.04 -15.92
N THR A 31 8.23 18.18 -16.63
CA THR A 31 9.52 18.64 -17.18
C THR A 31 10.49 19.13 -16.13
N GLN A 32 10.02 19.38 -14.91
CA GLN A 32 10.89 19.75 -13.80
C GLN A 32 11.67 18.54 -13.26
N PHE A 33 11.23 17.32 -13.57
CA PHE A 33 11.91 16.12 -13.14
C PHE A 33 12.77 15.53 -14.26
N ASN A 34 14.01 15.18 -13.93
CA ASN A 34 14.85 14.36 -14.79
C ASN A 34 14.34 12.92 -14.73
N VAL A 35 13.58 12.52 -15.75
CA VAL A 35 13.03 11.18 -15.94
C VAL A 35 14.09 10.29 -16.59
N LYS A 36 14.56 9.28 -15.84
CA LYS A 36 15.72 8.47 -16.24
C LYS A 36 15.31 7.12 -16.82
N ASN A 37 14.70 6.28 -15.98
CA ASN A 37 14.55 4.85 -16.27
C ASN A 37 13.09 4.42 -16.14
N VAL A 38 12.66 3.51 -17.01
CA VAL A 38 11.42 2.75 -16.81
C VAL A 38 11.68 1.72 -15.71
N LEU A 39 10.85 1.75 -14.66
CA LEU A 39 10.86 0.78 -13.57
C LEU A 39 9.89 -0.38 -13.81
N GLY A 40 8.81 -0.13 -14.56
CA GLY A 40 7.82 -1.15 -14.85
C GLY A 40 6.83 -0.70 -15.93
N ARG A 41 6.26 -1.68 -16.64
CA ARG A 41 5.17 -1.49 -17.61
C ARG A 41 4.04 -2.45 -17.24
N GLY A 42 2.85 -1.92 -17.11
CA GLY A 42 1.63 -2.70 -16.86
C GLY A 42 0.54 -2.31 -17.84
N PHE A 43 -0.58 -3.03 -17.77
CA PHE A 43 -1.76 -2.73 -18.58
C PHE A 43 -2.26 -1.29 -18.39
N GLN A 44 -2.12 -0.75 -17.18
CA GLN A 44 -2.60 0.58 -16.82
C GLN A 44 -1.59 1.69 -17.09
N GLY A 45 -0.34 1.41 -17.48
CA GLY A 45 0.63 2.47 -17.70
C GLY A 45 2.10 2.09 -17.53
N THR A 46 2.95 3.11 -17.50
CA THR A 46 4.39 2.97 -17.32
C THR A 46 4.84 3.73 -16.08
N VAL A 47 5.70 3.09 -15.30
CA VAL A 47 6.27 3.64 -14.07
C VAL A 47 7.71 4.05 -14.34
N TYR A 48 8.05 5.29 -14.00
CA TYR A 48 9.37 5.87 -14.23
C TYR A 48 10.06 6.22 -12.93
N LYS A 49 11.38 6.02 -12.88
CA LYS A 49 12.25 6.67 -11.91
C LYS A 49 12.55 8.08 -12.39
N ALA A 50 12.29 9.04 -11.53
CA ALA A 50 12.53 10.44 -11.78
C ALA A 50 13.33 11.07 -10.64
N SER A 51 13.98 12.20 -10.89
CA SER A 51 14.76 12.89 -9.87
C SER A 51 14.74 14.40 -10.07
N HIS A 52 14.81 15.14 -8.96
CA HIS A 52 14.96 16.59 -8.98
C HIS A 52 15.96 17.01 -7.90
N PRO A 53 16.83 18.01 -8.13
CA PRO A 53 17.92 18.38 -7.21
C PRO A 53 17.47 18.64 -5.77
N LYS A 54 16.26 19.20 -5.58
CA LYS A 54 15.73 19.53 -4.25
C LYS A 54 15.01 18.37 -3.54
N THR A 55 14.55 17.35 -4.26
CA THR A 55 13.68 16.29 -3.70
C THR A 55 14.32 14.91 -3.76
N GLY A 56 15.45 14.78 -4.48
CA GLY A 56 16.06 13.50 -4.79
C GLY A 56 15.17 12.66 -5.72
N ALA A 57 15.30 11.34 -5.57
CA ALA A 57 14.57 10.37 -6.39
C ALA A 57 13.09 10.24 -5.98
N ILE A 58 12.22 10.19 -6.98
CA ILE A 58 10.79 9.90 -6.89
C ILE A 58 10.38 8.91 -7.98
N VAL A 59 9.13 8.48 -7.95
CA VAL A 59 8.49 7.68 -8.99
C VAL A 59 7.43 8.54 -9.69
N ILE A 60 7.33 8.42 -11.01
CA ILE A 60 6.23 8.98 -11.78
C ILE A 60 5.51 7.83 -12.47
N LYS A 61 4.30 7.50 -12.03
CA LYS A 61 3.41 6.57 -12.75
C LYS A 61 2.61 7.37 -13.77
N ARG A 62 2.69 6.95 -15.03
CA ARG A 62 1.99 7.57 -16.16
C ARG A 62 0.98 6.61 -16.73
N THR A 63 -0.27 7.05 -16.79
CA THR A 63 -1.41 6.28 -17.29
C THR A 63 -2.16 7.09 -18.34
N THR A 64 -2.51 6.44 -19.44
CA THR A 64 -3.29 7.04 -20.52
C THR A 64 -4.71 7.38 -20.07
N VAL A 65 -5.25 8.49 -20.57
CA VAL A 65 -6.58 8.98 -20.16
C VAL A 65 -7.36 9.44 -21.38
N THR A 66 -8.65 9.09 -21.43
CA THR A 66 -9.53 9.53 -22.53
C THR A 66 -9.70 11.05 -22.49
N GLU A 67 -9.92 11.69 -23.64
CA GLU A 67 -10.20 13.13 -23.68
C GLU A 67 -11.44 13.51 -22.84
N SER A 68 -12.44 12.63 -22.77
CA SER A 68 -13.64 12.83 -21.95
C SER A 68 -13.33 12.84 -20.45
N ASP A 69 -12.41 11.98 -20.01
CA ASP A 69 -11.99 11.90 -18.62
C ASP A 69 -11.04 13.04 -18.27
N ALA A 70 -10.12 13.40 -19.17
CA ALA A 70 -9.18 14.50 -18.97
C ALA A 70 -9.86 15.87 -18.83
N ARG A 71 -11.00 16.07 -19.49
CA ARG A 71 -11.78 17.32 -19.41
C ARG A 71 -12.74 17.38 -18.21
N ARG A 72 -12.76 16.37 -17.34
CA ARG A 72 -13.65 16.38 -16.16
C ARG A 72 -13.23 17.47 -15.19
N ARG A 73 -14.18 18.33 -14.82
CA ARG A 73 -13.97 19.38 -13.81
C ARG A 73 -13.90 18.83 -12.38
N ASN A 74 -14.69 17.80 -12.08
CA ASN A 74 -14.76 17.19 -10.75
C ASN A 74 -14.27 15.73 -10.80
N LEU A 75 -13.00 15.54 -10.43
CA LEU A 75 -12.32 14.25 -10.41
C LEU A 75 -12.80 13.33 -9.26
N LYS A 76 -13.51 13.89 -8.28
CA LYS A 76 -14.08 13.19 -7.11
C LYS A 76 -15.56 12.89 -7.26
N SER A 77 -16.18 13.31 -8.36
CA SER A 77 -17.58 12.99 -8.63
C SER A 77 -17.83 11.48 -8.68
N ARG A 78 -19.03 11.03 -8.29
CA ARG A 78 -19.43 9.62 -8.33
C ARG A 78 -19.19 8.95 -9.70
N ARG A 79 -19.26 9.71 -10.80
CA ARG A 79 -18.95 9.20 -12.15
C ARG A 79 -17.45 9.08 -12.40
N ALA A 80 -16.64 10.00 -11.88
CA ALA A 80 -15.18 9.95 -11.97
C ALA A 80 -14.63 8.80 -11.13
N LEU A 81 -15.10 8.63 -9.89
CA LEU A 81 -14.72 7.52 -8.99
C LEU A 81 -15.25 6.14 -9.42
N ARG A 82 -15.64 6.02 -10.70
CA ARG A 82 -15.83 4.76 -11.41
C ARG A 82 -14.68 4.37 -12.33
N LYS A 83 -13.71 5.25 -12.53
CA LYS A 83 -12.57 5.05 -13.43
C LYS A 83 -11.30 4.81 -12.62
N PRO A 84 -10.48 3.80 -12.98
CA PRO A 84 -9.28 3.44 -12.23
C PRO A 84 -8.34 4.61 -11.91
N VAL A 85 -8.11 5.50 -12.88
CA VAL A 85 -7.24 6.67 -12.70
C VAL A 85 -7.68 7.58 -11.55
N PHE A 86 -8.98 7.85 -11.43
CA PHE A 86 -9.51 8.73 -10.37
C PHE A 86 -9.64 8.01 -9.03
N ILE A 87 -9.86 6.70 -9.05
CA ILE A 87 -9.78 5.84 -7.86
C ILE A 87 -8.36 5.90 -7.30
N GLU A 88 -7.35 5.77 -8.14
CA GLU A 88 -5.94 5.81 -7.72
C GLU A 88 -5.56 7.18 -7.16
N PHE A 89 -6.03 8.27 -7.77
CA PHE A 89 -5.84 9.63 -7.25
C PHE A 89 -6.43 9.78 -5.83
N ALA A 90 -7.69 9.36 -5.64
CA ALA A 90 -8.37 9.46 -4.35
C ALA A 90 -7.71 8.57 -3.29
N ALA A 91 -7.38 7.32 -3.63
CA ALA A 91 -6.69 6.40 -2.73
C ALA A 91 -5.27 6.88 -2.39
N GLY A 92 -4.55 7.48 -3.34
CA GLY A 92 -3.24 8.10 -3.11
C GLY A 92 -3.31 9.26 -2.11
N GLU A 93 -4.35 10.10 -2.18
CA GLU A 93 -4.62 11.13 -1.17
C GLU A 93 -4.91 10.53 0.21
N MET A 94 -5.69 9.46 0.29
CA MET A 94 -5.96 8.74 1.55
C MET A 94 -4.69 8.15 2.16
N CYS A 95 -3.85 7.51 1.35
CA CYS A 95 -2.56 6.98 1.79
C CYS A 95 -1.65 8.09 2.31
N ALA A 96 -1.61 9.24 1.62
CA ALA A 96 -0.90 10.42 2.11
C ALA A 96 -1.42 10.87 3.48
N GLN A 97 -2.75 10.86 3.70
CA GLN A 97 -3.30 11.18 5.02
C GLN A 97 -2.84 10.21 6.11
N LEU A 98 -2.75 8.90 5.84
CA LEU A 98 -2.24 7.94 6.84
C LEU A 98 -0.79 8.24 7.23
N VAL A 99 0.07 8.47 6.24
CA VAL A 99 1.51 8.68 6.46
C VAL A 99 1.77 10.04 7.12
N LEU A 100 1.17 11.11 6.61
CA LEU A 100 1.46 12.49 7.06
C LEU A 100 0.90 12.81 8.44
N ASN A 101 -0.13 12.07 8.88
CA ASN A 101 -0.69 12.11 10.23
C ASN A 101 -0.09 11.03 11.15
N LYS A 102 0.97 10.33 10.72
CA LYS A 102 1.65 9.28 11.50
C LYS A 102 0.72 8.15 11.99
N ILE A 103 -0.32 7.84 11.22
CA ILE A 103 -1.27 6.77 11.52
C ILE A 103 -0.67 5.42 11.12
N CYS A 104 -0.27 5.30 9.85
CA CYS A 104 0.32 4.05 9.34
C CYS A 104 1.39 4.35 8.28
N PRO A 105 2.62 3.85 8.43
CA PRO A 105 3.66 4.01 7.43
C PRO A 105 3.57 3.00 6.29
N ASN A 106 2.80 1.91 6.44
CA ASN A 106 2.83 0.74 5.56
C ASN A 106 1.99 0.88 4.28
N VAL A 107 1.86 2.09 3.77
CA VAL A 107 1.25 2.42 2.49
C VAL A 107 2.17 3.35 1.71
N THR A 108 2.12 3.30 0.39
CA THR A 108 2.89 4.22 -0.46
C THR A 108 2.43 5.67 -0.34
N LEU A 109 3.38 6.59 -0.34
CA LEU A 109 3.12 8.03 -0.28
C LEU A 109 3.06 8.62 -1.69
N THR A 110 1.87 9.08 -2.07
CA THR A 110 1.67 9.91 -3.26
C THR A 110 1.86 11.37 -2.88
N TYR A 111 2.77 12.05 -3.56
CA TYR A 111 3.04 13.46 -3.37
C TYR A 111 2.04 14.33 -4.11
N HIS A 112 1.76 14.00 -5.37
CA HIS A 112 0.92 14.81 -6.26
C HIS A 112 0.37 13.96 -7.39
N HIS A 113 -0.72 14.43 -8.01
CA HIS A 113 -1.22 13.90 -9.26
C HIS A 113 -1.67 15.05 -10.16
N GLU A 114 -1.64 14.84 -11.47
CA GLU A 114 -2.15 15.80 -12.45
C GLU A 114 -2.61 15.07 -13.73
N ILE A 115 -3.31 15.80 -14.59
CA ILE A 115 -3.62 15.37 -15.95
C ILE A 115 -3.01 16.39 -16.90
N ILE A 116 -2.18 15.91 -17.83
CA ILE A 116 -1.51 16.75 -18.83
C ILE A 116 -2.01 16.43 -20.22
N LYS A 117 -1.89 17.42 -21.11
CA LYS A 117 -2.13 17.29 -22.55
C LYS A 117 -0.80 16.99 -23.25
N HIS A 118 -0.85 16.21 -24.33
CA HIS A 118 0.27 15.86 -25.21
C HIS A 118 1.41 15.07 -24.54
N CYS A 119 1.15 13.82 -24.16
CA CYS A 119 2.18 12.89 -23.67
C CYS A 119 3.16 12.36 -24.73
N ASN A 120 3.26 13.02 -25.88
CA ASN A 120 4.03 12.53 -27.02
C ASN A 120 5.52 12.80 -26.81
N LYS A 121 6.24 11.77 -26.37
CA LYS A 121 7.61 11.37 -26.78
C LYS A 121 8.16 10.24 -25.89
N VAL A 122 7.43 9.12 -25.75
CA VAL A 122 8.09 7.85 -25.37
C VAL A 122 7.46 6.72 -26.17
N GLU A 123 8.34 5.93 -26.78
CA GLU A 123 8.13 4.82 -27.70
C GLU A 123 6.98 3.88 -27.30
N ASN A 124 6.08 3.59 -28.25
CA ASN A 124 5.18 2.43 -28.31
C ASN A 124 3.69 2.57 -27.89
N PHE A 125 3.18 3.74 -27.51
CA PHE A 125 1.74 3.91 -27.22
C PHE A 125 1.09 5.07 -27.98
N GLY A 126 0.88 4.91 -29.29
CA GLY A 126 -0.10 5.67 -30.08
C GLY A 126 -0.02 7.21 -30.01
N ARG A 127 -0.97 7.88 -30.68
CA ARG A 127 -1.14 9.35 -30.65
C ARG A 127 -2.06 9.75 -29.50
N GLU A 128 -1.76 9.34 -28.28
CA GLU A 128 -2.63 9.66 -27.15
C GLU A 128 -2.47 11.11 -26.66
N LYS A 129 -3.59 11.82 -26.57
CA LYS A 129 -3.64 13.27 -26.34
C LYS A 129 -3.53 13.67 -24.87
N TYR A 130 -3.82 12.77 -23.91
CA TYR A 130 -3.80 13.08 -22.48
C TYR A 130 -3.26 11.92 -21.65
N CYS A 131 -2.59 12.25 -20.54
CA CYS A 131 -2.25 11.26 -19.51
C CYS A 131 -2.45 11.83 -18.13
N SER A 132 -2.65 10.91 -17.20
CA SER A 132 -2.46 11.15 -15.78
C SER A 132 -1.02 10.89 -15.39
N LEU A 133 -0.52 11.71 -14.47
CA LEU A 133 0.77 11.53 -13.82
C LEU A 133 0.55 11.45 -12.32
N GLN A 134 1.18 10.48 -11.68
CA GLN A 134 1.20 10.34 -10.22
C GLN A 134 2.64 10.35 -9.74
N TYR A 135 2.96 11.33 -8.90
CA TYR A 135 4.26 11.54 -8.31
C TYR A 135 4.29 10.84 -6.97
N MET A 136 5.05 9.76 -6.86
CA MET A 136 5.06 8.86 -5.71
C MET A 136 6.46 8.74 -5.11
N GLU A 137 6.54 8.22 -3.90
CA GLU A 137 7.83 7.93 -3.29
C GLU A 137 8.60 6.84 -4.03
N TYR A 138 9.93 7.00 -4.05
CA TYR A 138 10.82 6.01 -4.65
C TYR A 138 11.11 4.87 -3.69
N ILE A 139 10.90 3.64 -4.17
CA ILE A 139 11.24 2.41 -3.48
C ILE A 139 12.56 1.87 -4.02
N ASN A 140 13.48 1.52 -3.12
CA ASN A 140 14.89 1.25 -3.45
C ASN A 140 15.26 -0.24 -3.50
N TYR A 141 14.29 -1.14 -3.30
CA TYR A 141 14.48 -2.57 -3.43
C TYR A 141 13.60 -3.08 -4.57
N ASN A 142 12.57 -3.87 -4.29
CA ASN A 142 11.79 -4.62 -5.28
C ASN A 142 10.34 -4.81 -4.82
N THR A 143 9.56 -5.56 -5.59
CA THR A 143 8.22 -6.03 -5.15
C THR A 143 8.32 -7.16 -4.13
N PHE A 144 7.24 -7.44 -3.41
CA PHE A 144 7.17 -8.55 -2.46
C PHE A 144 7.23 -9.90 -3.18
N GLU A 145 6.67 -9.99 -4.38
CA GLU A 145 6.78 -11.19 -5.22
C GLU A 145 8.24 -11.55 -5.49
N GLU A 146 9.06 -10.58 -5.90
CA GLU A 146 10.49 -10.78 -6.13
C GLU A 146 11.25 -11.00 -4.82
N PHE A 147 10.94 -10.24 -3.77
CA PHE A 147 11.54 -10.43 -2.44
C PHE A 147 11.37 -11.87 -1.95
N ALA A 148 10.21 -12.46 -2.19
CA ALA A 148 9.85 -13.75 -1.66
C ALA A 148 10.36 -14.94 -2.50
N GLN A 149 11.06 -14.69 -3.61
CA GLN A 149 11.82 -15.72 -4.34
C GLN A 149 13.11 -16.13 -3.60
N TYR A 150 13.54 -15.37 -2.58
CA TYR A 150 14.75 -15.62 -1.83
C TYR A 150 14.47 -16.21 -0.44
N ARG A 151 15.44 -16.94 0.10
CA ARG A 151 15.37 -17.47 1.46
C ARG A 151 15.56 -16.35 2.49
N HIS A 152 14.63 -16.28 3.44
CA HIS A 152 14.65 -15.35 4.56
C HIS A 152 14.52 -16.09 5.88
N ARG A 153 14.95 -15.45 6.97
CA ARG A 153 14.72 -15.96 8.33
C ARG A 153 13.23 -15.90 8.65
N GLU A 154 12.75 -16.87 9.42
CA GLU A 154 11.35 -16.96 9.85
C GLU A 154 10.80 -15.65 10.45
N GLY A 155 11.56 -15.03 11.36
CA GLY A 155 11.18 -13.75 11.97
C GLY A 155 10.96 -12.62 10.95
N LEU A 156 11.66 -12.63 9.80
CA LEU A 156 11.48 -11.62 8.75
C LEU A 156 10.16 -11.82 7.99
N TRP A 157 9.68 -13.06 7.85
CA TRP A 157 8.36 -13.32 7.28
C TRP A 157 7.25 -12.82 8.19
N TYR A 158 7.30 -13.17 9.48
CA TYR A 158 6.35 -12.64 10.47
C TYR A 158 6.35 -11.11 10.50
N ASN A 159 7.52 -10.49 10.40
CA ASN A 159 7.68 -9.05 10.31
C ASN A 159 7.00 -8.46 9.06
N ALA A 160 7.24 -9.06 7.90
CA ALA A 160 6.67 -8.63 6.63
C ALA A 160 5.14 -8.68 6.65
N ILE A 161 4.59 -9.82 7.07
CA ILE A 161 3.16 -10.05 7.18
C ILE A 161 2.53 -9.05 8.15
N PHE A 162 3.12 -8.82 9.32
CA PHE A 162 2.63 -7.82 10.28
C PHE A 162 2.48 -6.46 9.61
N GLN A 163 3.53 -6.00 8.95
CA GLN A 163 3.58 -4.69 8.30
C GLN A 163 2.53 -4.57 7.19
N ILE A 164 2.36 -5.62 6.39
CA ILE A 164 1.36 -5.68 5.32
C ILE A 164 -0.06 -5.60 5.90
N LEU A 165 -0.36 -6.41 6.93
CA LEU A 165 -1.67 -6.42 7.59
C LEU A 165 -1.96 -5.08 8.28
N ALA A 166 -0.97 -4.45 8.90
CA ALA A 166 -1.12 -3.12 9.50
C ALA A 166 -1.49 -2.05 8.45
N GLY A 167 -0.91 -2.13 7.24
CA GLY A 167 -1.27 -1.29 6.10
C GLY A 167 -2.73 -1.47 5.67
N LEU A 168 -3.14 -2.71 5.44
CA LEU A 168 -4.53 -3.06 5.08
C LEU A 168 -5.52 -2.66 6.18
N TYR A 169 -5.14 -2.85 7.45
CA TYR A 169 -5.99 -2.48 8.59
C TYR A 169 -6.27 -0.99 8.61
N ALA A 170 -5.23 -0.16 8.46
CA ALA A 170 -5.39 1.28 8.47
C ALA A 170 -6.29 1.75 7.32
N LEU A 171 -6.14 1.20 6.11
CA LEU A 171 -7.01 1.51 4.97
C LEU A 171 -8.48 1.16 5.25
N LYS A 172 -8.72 -0.02 5.82
CA LYS A 172 -10.06 -0.48 6.18
C LYS A 172 -10.67 0.35 7.31
N LEU A 173 -9.93 0.59 8.39
CA LEU A 173 -10.40 1.29 9.58
C LEU A 173 -10.75 2.75 9.28
N HIS A 174 -9.87 3.46 8.58
CA HIS A 174 -10.03 4.91 8.39
C HIS A 174 -10.90 5.29 7.19
N PHE A 175 -10.97 4.44 6.16
CA PHE A 175 -11.66 4.78 4.91
C PHE A 175 -12.69 3.75 4.45
N ASN A 176 -12.76 2.59 5.12
CA ASN A 176 -13.49 1.42 4.61
C ASN A 176 -13.04 1.04 3.19
N LEU A 177 -11.76 1.27 2.87
CA LEU A 177 -11.15 1.00 1.58
C LEU A 177 -10.72 -0.46 1.51
N ILE A 178 -11.04 -1.10 0.39
CA ILE A 178 -10.65 -2.46 0.00
C ILE A 178 -9.75 -2.32 -1.22
N HIS A 179 -8.59 -2.98 -1.20
CA HIS A 179 -7.58 -2.85 -2.24
C HIS A 179 -8.05 -3.48 -3.56
N ASN A 180 -8.65 -4.67 -3.48
CA ASN A 180 -9.34 -5.40 -4.55
C ASN A 180 -8.47 -5.88 -5.74
N ASP A 181 -7.21 -5.45 -5.83
CA ASP A 181 -6.17 -6.03 -6.71
C ASP A 181 -4.90 -6.37 -5.91
N PHE A 182 -5.10 -7.06 -4.80
CA PHE A 182 -4.05 -7.25 -3.81
C PHE A 182 -3.21 -8.50 -4.11
N HIS A 183 -2.02 -8.28 -4.70
CA HIS A 183 -1.07 -9.32 -5.05
C HIS A 183 0.39 -8.88 -4.81
N GLY A 184 1.36 -9.81 -4.83
CA GLY A 184 2.76 -9.56 -4.51
C GLY A 184 3.46 -8.42 -5.27
N ARG A 185 3.07 -8.14 -6.52
CA ARG A 185 3.59 -6.98 -7.28
C ARG A 185 3.08 -5.61 -6.83
N ASN A 186 1.95 -5.58 -6.12
CA ASN A 186 1.35 -4.37 -5.56
C ASN A 186 1.77 -4.17 -4.09
N LEU A 187 2.66 -5.04 -3.60
CA LEU A 187 3.37 -4.90 -2.35
C LEU A 187 4.80 -4.52 -2.65
N LEU A 188 5.23 -3.34 -2.21
CA LEU A 188 6.58 -2.85 -2.43
C LEU A 188 7.43 -3.07 -1.18
N VAL A 189 8.67 -3.45 -1.38
CA VAL A 189 9.66 -3.65 -0.31
C VAL A 189 10.66 -2.52 -0.40
N HIS A 190 10.85 -1.78 0.69
CA HIS A 190 11.87 -0.74 0.82
C HIS A 190 12.95 -1.21 1.79
N LYS A 191 14.21 -1.15 1.37
CA LYS A 191 15.35 -1.52 2.20
C LYS A 191 15.83 -0.32 3.02
N ILE A 192 16.01 -0.53 4.31
CA ILE A 192 16.49 0.46 5.27
C ILE A 192 17.64 -0.09 6.11
N GLU A 193 18.30 0.77 6.87
CA GLU A 193 19.26 0.33 7.87
C GLU A 193 18.52 -0.45 8.98
N PRO A 194 18.92 -1.71 9.29
CA PRO A 194 18.30 -2.48 10.36
C PRO A 194 18.64 -1.91 11.75
N GLY A 195 17.82 -2.25 12.74
CA GLY A 195 18.03 -1.90 14.15
C GLY A 195 16.93 -1.04 14.75
N GLY A 196 16.74 -1.17 16.06
CA GLY A 196 15.61 -0.58 16.78
C GLY A 196 14.30 -1.29 16.47
N TYR A 197 13.19 -0.57 16.66
CA TYR A 197 11.83 -1.11 16.43
C TYR A 197 10.87 -0.04 15.94
N TRP A 198 9.86 -0.51 15.22
CA TRP A 198 8.65 0.22 14.89
C TRP A 198 7.63 0.02 16.00
N VAL A 199 6.96 1.10 16.40
CA VAL A 199 5.86 1.03 17.37
C VAL A 199 4.55 1.23 16.65
N TYR A 200 3.70 0.21 16.70
CA TYR A 200 2.33 0.25 16.21
C TYR A 200 1.37 0.34 17.39
N ILE A 201 0.35 1.18 17.27
CA ILE A 201 -0.74 1.26 18.26
C ILE A 201 -1.99 0.80 17.54
N ILE A 202 -2.47 -0.40 17.84
CA ILE A 202 -3.63 -1.04 17.20
C ILE A 202 -4.63 -1.32 18.31
N ASP A 203 -5.82 -0.72 18.21
CA ASP A 203 -6.89 -0.83 19.21
C ASP A 203 -6.42 -0.57 20.65
N GLY A 204 -5.64 0.52 20.81
CA GLY A 204 -5.07 0.92 22.09
C GLY A 204 -3.88 0.10 22.58
N LYS A 205 -3.54 -1.02 21.93
CA LYS A 205 -2.41 -1.87 22.29
C LYS A 205 -1.16 -1.52 21.50
N ARG A 206 -0.01 -1.48 22.20
CA ARG A 206 1.30 -1.25 21.58
C ARG A 206 1.93 -2.56 21.12
N TYR A 207 2.44 -2.55 19.89
CA TYR A 207 3.19 -3.65 19.28
C TYR A 207 4.57 -3.13 18.87
N TYR A 208 5.60 -3.84 19.30
CA TYR A 208 7.00 -3.51 19.04
C TYR A 208 7.54 -4.44 17.96
N VAL A 209 7.63 -3.95 16.73
CA VAL A 209 8.04 -4.74 15.57
C VAL A 209 9.50 -4.44 15.27
N PRO A 210 10.42 -5.41 15.39
CA PRO A 210 11.85 -5.16 15.14
C PRO A 210 12.07 -4.60 13.74
N ASN A 211 12.91 -3.59 13.60
CA ASN A 211 13.33 -3.13 12.28
C ASN A 211 14.40 -4.10 11.73
N MET A 212 13.97 -5.04 10.90
CA MET A 212 14.84 -6.05 10.28
C MET A 212 15.48 -5.57 8.96
N GLY A 213 15.49 -4.26 8.70
CA GLY A 213 16.09 -3.67 7.49
C GLY A 213 15.14 -3.57 6.30
N TYR A 214 13.85 -3.84 6.50
CA TYR A 214 12.83 -3.81 5.45
C TYR A 214 11.53 -3.16 5.91
N ILE A 215 10.91 -2.41 5.02
CA ILE A 215 9.57 -1.87 5.17
C ILE A 215 8.71 -2.36 4.02
N PHE A 216 7.54 -2.89 4.35
CA PHE A 216 6.59 -3.44 3.39
C PHE A 216 5.43 -2.46 3.21
N LEU A 217 5.10 -2.12 1.97
CA LEU A 217 4.21 -1.02 1.61
C LEU A 217 3.13 -1.49 0.64
N VAL A 218 1.87 -1.18 0.94
CA VAL A 218 0.76 -1.37 0.01
C VAL A 218 0.75 -0.28 -1.05
N SER A 219 0.52 -0.65 -2.31
CA SER A 219 0.59 0.22 -3.49
C SER A 219 -0.38 -0.19 -4.59
N ASP A 220 -0.57 0.67 -5.59
CA ASP A 220 -1.41 0.45 -6.78
C ASP A 220 -2.90 0.23 -6.49
N PHE A 221 -3.61 1.34 -6.29
CA PHE A 221 -5.01 1.36 -5.86
C PHE A 221 -6.00 1.53 -7.02
N GLY A 222 -5.58 1.34 -8.28
CA GLY A 222 -6.44 1.60 -9.44
C GLY A 222 -7.75 0.80 -9.47
N LEU A 223 -7.80 -0.34 -8.77
CA LEU A 223 -9.00 -1.18 -8.65
C LEU A 223 -9.65 -1.14 -7.27
N SER A 224 -9.18 -0.26 -6.39
CA SER A 224 -9.69 -0.14 -5.03
C SER A 224 -11.14 0.28 -4.95
N TRP A 225 -11.75 -0.06 -3.83
CA TRP A 225 -13.18 -0.02 -3.66
C TRP A 225 -13.55 0.52 -2.27
N ILE A 226 -14.48 1.49 -2.22
CA ILE A 226 -15.15 1.93 -1.00
C ILE A 226 -16.66 1.80 -1.23
N PRO A 227 -17.36 0.98 -0.43
CA PRO A 227 -18.79 0.76 -0.57
C PRO A 227 -19.60 2.05 -0.64
N GLY A 228 -20.41 2.19 -1.70
CA GLY A 228 -21.27 3.35 -1.94
C GLY A 228 -20.56 4.63 -2.38
N LYS A 229 -19.22 4.67 -2.42
CA LYS A 229 -18.45 5.89 -2.70
C LYS A 229 -17.52 5.78 -3.91
N MET A 230 -16.78 4.68 -4.05
CA MET A 230 -15.72 4.53 -5.06
C MET A 230 -15.69 3.09 -5.55
N TYR A 231 -15.72 2.80 -6.86
CA TYR A 231 -15.67 1.43 -7.39
C TYR A 231 -15.28 1.34 -8.88
N PRO A 232 -14.45 0.39 -9.33
CA PRO A 232 -13.98 0.34 -10.73
C PRO A 232 -15.07 -0.15 -11.70
N GLY A 233 -15.90 0.77 -12.20
CA GLY A 233 -17.12 0.46 -12.94
C GLY A 233 -16.92 -0.27 -14.27
N ASP A 234 -15.81 -0.03 -14.97
CA ASP A 234 -15.52 -0.68 -16.26
C ASP A 234 -15.03 -2.13 -16.09
N TYR A 235 -14.39 -2.44 -14.95
CA TYR A 235 -13.94 -3.80 -14.61
C TYR A 235 -15.10 -4.69 -14.15
N VAL A 236 -16.12 -4.10 -13.54
CA VAL A 236 -17.37 -4.79 -13.14
C VAL A 236 -18.22 -5.18 -14.36
N ARG A 237 -18.03 -4.52 -15.51
CA ARG A 237 -18.89 -4.68 -16.70
C ARG A 237 -18.35 -5.59 -17.81
N LYS A 238 -17.03 -5.85 -17.87
CA LYS A 238 -16.38 -6.52 -19.02
C LYS A 238 -16.21 -8.04 -18.87
N ARG A 239 -16.63 -8.64 -17.76
CA ARG A 239 -16.71 -10.09 -17.60
C ARG A 239 -18.14 -10.42 -17.21
N ASP A 240 -18.82 -11.23 -18.01
CA ASP A 240 -20.09 -11.90 -17.67
C ASP A 240 -19.94 -12.89 -16.49
N GLN A 241 -18.78 -12.88 -15.82
CA GLN A 241 -18.56 -13.38 -14.46
C GLN A 241 -18.39 -12.19 -13.52
N VAL A 242 -19.54 -11.65 -13.12
CA VAL A 242 -19.84 -11.06 -11.81
C VAL A 242 -18.61 -10.74 -10.93
N TYR A 243 -18.04 -9.53 -11.08
CA TYR A 243 -17.41 -8.82 -9.95
C TYR A 243 -18.48 -8.07 -9.14
N MET A 244 -19.70 -8.61 -9.01
CA MET A 244 -20.39 -8.41 -7.75
C MET A 244 -19.59 -9.27 -6.78
N LEU A 245 -18.84 -8.63 -5.90
CA LEU A 245 -18.43 -9.15 -4.61
C LEU A 245 -19.09 -10.47 -4.24
N MET A 246 -18.49 -11.56 -4.67
CA MET A 246 -18.98 -12.88 -4.43
C MET A 246 -17.88 -13.59 -3.66
N ASP A 247 -18.23 -14.28 -2.58
CA ASP A 247 -17.29 -15.16 -1.91
C ASP A 247 -16.85 -16.30 -2.86
N SER A 248 -16.05 -17.25 -2.37
CA SER A 248 -15.64 -18.42 -3.18
C SER A 248 -16.81 -19.29 -3.65
N ASN A 249 -18.04 -19.01 -3.20
CA ASN A 249 -19.26 -19.78 -3.45
C ASN A 249 -20.32 -18.97 -4.23
N ASP A 250 -19.93 -17.91 -4.94
CA ASP A 250 -20.85 -17.07 -5.72
C ASP A 250 -21.97 -16.39 -4.90
N THR A 251 -21.76 -16.13 -3.59
CA THR A 251 -22.73 -15.39 -2.75
C THR A 251 -22.34 -13.93 -2.52
N LYS A 252 -23.31 -13.00 -2.58
CA LYS A 252 -23.06 -11.55 -2.38
C LYS A 252 -22.37 -11.28 -1.03
N LEU A 253 -21.17 -10.70 -1.05
CA LEU A 253 -20.43 -10.33 0.16
C LEU A 253 -21.23 -9.30 0.99
N ASN A 254 -21.66 -9.74 2.18
CA ASN A 254 -22.23 -8.87 3.20
C ASN A 254 -21.17 -7.90 3.76
N LYS A 255 -21.51 -7.04 4.74
CA LYS A 255 -20.56 -6.04 5.27
C LYS A 255 -19.32 -6.67 5.94
N ASN A 256 -19.44 -7.88 6.48
CA ASN A 256 -18.40 -8.57 7.27
C ASN A 256 -17.41 -9.33 6.38
N THR A 257 -17.83 -9.87 5.24
CA THR A 257 -16.99 -10.70 4.34
C THR A 257 -16.03 -9.91 3.45
N ARG A 258 -15.89 -8.59 3.64
CA ARG A 258 -15.13 -7.72 2.72
C ARG A 258 -13.65 -7.55 3.06
N LEU A 259 -13.28 -7.67 4.33
CA LEU A 259 -11.87 -7.79 4.72
C LEU A 259 -11.32 -9.16 4.32
N THR A 260 -12.17 -10.19 4.46
CA THR A 260 -11.93 -11.55 3.96
C THR A 260 -11.54 -11.54 2.49
N TRP A 261 -12.07 -10.64 1.67
CA TRP A 261 -11.72 -10.54 0.24
C TRP A 261 -10.26 -10.18 -0.02
N ASP A 262 -9.74 -9.10 0.58
CA ASP A 262 -8.32 -8.72 0.40
C ASP A 262 -7.39 -9.77 1.00
N LEU A 263 -7.78 -10.40 2.12
CA LEU A 263 -7.04 -11.52 2.72
C LEU A 263 -7.09 -12.78 1.85
N MET A 264 -8.23 -13.10 1.24
CA MET A 264 -8.37 -14.20 0.28
C MET A 264 -7.54 -13.94 -0.98
N LYS A 265 -7.46 -12.69 -1.45
CA LYS A 265 -6.60 -12.30 -2.57
C LYS A 265 -5.13 -12.36 -2.20
N LEU A 266 -4.75 -11.85 -1.03
CA LEU A 266 -3.40 -12.01 -0.46
C LEU A 266 -3.03 -13.49 -0.45
N LYS A 267 -3.90 -14.33 0.12
CA LYS A 267 -3.71 -15.77 0.17
C LYS A 267 -3.57 -16.36 -1.24
N ARG A 268 -4.58 -16.23 -2.09
CA ARG A 268 -4.65 -16.91 -3.39
C ARG A 268 -3.63 -16.42 -4.42
N LEU A 269 -3.34 -15.12 -4.45
CA LEU A 269 -2.53 -14.50 -5.50
C LEU A 269 -1.11 -14.18 -5.06
N THR A 270 -0.84 -14.21 -3.76
CA THR A 270 0.51 -13.95 -3.23
C THR A 270 0.98 -15.16 -2.46
N ILE A 271 0.34 -15.48 -1.32
CA ILE A 271 0.84 -16.51 -0.42
C ILE A 271 0.84 -17.89 -1.06
N ASP A 272 -0.25 -18.36 -1.65
CA ASP A 272 -0.35 -19.69 -2.24
C ASP A 272 0.69 -19.88 -3.35
N PRO A 273 0.91 -18.92 -4.28
CA PRO A 273 2.07 -18.93 -5.15
C PRO A 273 3.40 -18.94 -4.39
N LEU A 274 3.59 -18.09 -3.38
CA LEU A 274 4.83 -18.07 -2.60
C LEU A 274 5.10 -19.37 -1.86
N LEU A 275 4.10 -20.05 -1.32
CA LEU A 275 4.22 -21.37 -0.69
C LEU A 275 4.61 -22.44 -1.71
N LYS A 276 4.18 -22.28 -2.97
CA LYS A 276 4.53 -23.18 -4.08
C LYS A 276 5.93 -22.92 -4.63
N VAL A 277 6.36 -21.65 -4.73
CA VAL A 277 7.65 -21.29 -5.35
C VAL A 277 8.78 -21.21 -4.32
N SER A 278 8.47 -20.88 -3.07
CA SER A 278 9.44 -20.89 -1.98
C SER A 278 9.71 -22.32 -1.55
N LYS A 279 10.68 -22.93 -2.23
CA LYS A 279 11.28 -24.22 -1.86
C LYS A 279 11.88 -24.22 -0.44
N GLU A 280 12.01 -23.05 0.17
CA GLU A 280 12.82 -22.80 1.38
C GLU A 280 12.01 -22.23 2.57
N LEU A 281 10.69 -22.07 2.45
CA LEU A 281 9.83 -21.74 3.59
C LEU A 281 9.68 -22.99 4.49
N PRO A 282 10.00 -22.92 5.79
CA PRO A 282 9.82 -24.05 6.70
C PRO A 282 8.36 -24.51 6.73
N ASP A 283 8.12 -25.82 6.63
CA ASP A 283 6.75 -26.35 6.54
C ASP A 283 5.89 -26.03 7.77
N HIS A 284 6.51 -25.92 8.96
CA HIS A 284 5.80 -25.49 10.17
C HIS A 284 5.30 -24.05 10.04
N PHE A 285 6.11 -23.14 9.49
CA PHE A 285 5.69 -21.76 9.23
C PHE A 285 4.58 -21.73 8.18
N LYS A 286 4.69 -22.54 7.11
CA LYS A 286 3.64 -22.64 6.09
C LYS A 286 2.33 -23.08 6.73
N PHE A 287 2.38 -24.09 7.60
CA PHE A 287 1.22 -24.63 8.30
C PHE A 287 0.63 -23.60 9.26
N GLU A 288 1.43 -23.06 10.19
CA GLU A 288 0.99 -22.04 11.16
C GLU A 288 0.38 -20.84 10.43
N PHE A 289 1.06 -20.33 9.40
CA PHE A 289 0.56 -19.23 8.58
C PHE A 289 -0.76 -19.56 7.88
N MET A 290 -0.94 -20.79 7.40
CA MET A 290 -2.16 -21.23 6.74
C MET A 290 -3.31 -21.47 7.72
N GLU A 291 -3.04 -21.98 8.91
CA GLU A 291 -4.00 -22.10 10.01
C GLU A 291 -4.47 -20.72 10.44
N ILE A 292 -3.53 -19.79 10.64
CA ILE A 292 -3.84 -18.37 10.89
C ILE A 292 -4.76 -17.87 9.79
N PHE A 293 -4.37 -17.95 8.51
CA PHE A 293 -5.18 -17.44 7.40
C PHE A 293 -6.55 -18.10 7.31
N ARG A 294 -6.64 -19.40 7.59
CA ARG A 294 -7.91 -20.13 7.66
C ARG A 294 -8.77 -19.58 8.78
N ASP A 295 -8.22 -19.44 9.99
CA ASP A 295 -8.91 -18.81 11.11
C ASP A 295 -9.33 -17.36 10.80
N LEU A 296 -8.52 -16.59 10.05
CA LEU A 296 -8.86 -15.22 9.64
C LEU A 296 -10.05 -15.20 8.68
N ILE A 297 -10.12 -16.20 7.79
CA ILE A 297 -11.17 -16.30 6.77
C ILE A 297 -12.46 -16.84 7.40
N ASP A 298 -12.35 -17.91 8.18
CA ASP A 298 -13.47 -18.67 8.73
C ASP A 298 -14.11 -17.95 9.93
N ASN A 299 -13.31 -17.30 10.79
CA ASN A 299 -13.83 -16.53 11.91
C ASN A 299 -14.22 -15.08 11.55
N SER A 300 -14.11 -14.67 10.28
CA SER A 300 -14.52 -13.32 9.83
C SER A 300 -16.03 -13.03 9.98
N VAL A 301 -16.82 -14.04 10.37
CA VAL A 301 -18.25 -13.89 10.73
C VAL A 301 -18.44 -13.38 12.16
N ASN A 302 -17.51 -13.65 13.09
CA ASN A 302 -17.62 -13.32 14.52
C ASN A 302 -16.40 -12.57 15.13
N VAL A 303 -15.29 -12.41 14.40
CA VAL A 303 -14.11 -11.70 14.91
C VAL A 303 -14.23 -10.20 14.63
N SER A 304 -14.37 -9.45 15.70
CA SER A 304 -14.30 -8.00 15.73
C SER A 304 -12.90 -7.51 15.38
N THR A 305 -12.64 -7.28 14.09
CA THR A 305 -11.52 -6.49 13.53
C THR A 305 -10.17 -7.21 13.34
N LEU A 306 -9.41 -6.74 12.33
CA LEU A 306 -8.02 -7.16 12.06
C LEU A 306 -7.05 -6.85 13.22
N GLY A 307 -7.47 -6.05 14.21
CA GLY A 307 -6.72 -5.87 15.44
C GLY A 307 -6.83 -7.05 16.40
N ASP A 308 -7.95 -7.78 16.42
CA ASP A 308 -8.04 -9.08 17.11
C ASP A 308 -7.15 -10.12 16.44
N ILE A 309 -7.04 -10.08 15.11
CA ILE A 309 -6.12 -10.92 14.32
C ILE A 309 -4.65 -10.65 14.68
N ILE A 310 -4.27 -9.37 14.70
CA ILE A 310 -2.93 -8.96 15.10
C ILE A 310 -2.69 -9.30 16.59
N ARG A 311 -3.72 -9.29 17.42
CA ARG A 311 -3.65 -9.73 18.82
C ARG A 311 -3.46 -11.24 18.97
N GLU A 312 -4.12 -12.07 18.17
CA GLU A 312 -3.97 -13.53 18.22
C GLU A 312 -2.59 -13.95 17.71
N LEU A 313 -2.20 -13.40 16.55
CA LEU A 313 -0.92 -13.66 15.89
C LEU A 313 0.30 -13.27 16.72
N TYR A 314 0.21 -12.11 17.36
CA TYR A 314 1.37 -11.44 17.90
C TYR A 314 1.24 -11.15 19.40
N GLY A 315 0.10 -11.45 20.01
CA GLY A 315 -0.12 -11.31 21.45
C GLY A 315 0.62 -12.33 22.30
N SER A 316 0.99 -13.48 21.71
CA SER A 316 1.82 -14.51 22.32
C SER A 316 3.31 -14.40 21.92
N GLN A 317 3.61 -13.99 20.68
CA GLN A 317 4.98 -14.04 20.12
C GLN A 317 5.68 -12.68 19.88
N ILE A 318 5.04 -11.52 20.08
CA ILE A 318 5.78 -10.24 20.12
C ILE A 318 6.15 -9.90 21.57
N ILE A 319 7.33 -10.40 21.96
CA ILE A 319 8.15 -10.00 23.11
C ILE A 319 7.35 -9.68 24.39
N ARG A 320 6.83 -10.72 25.06
CA ARG A 320 6.83 -10.72 26.53
C ARG A 320 8.24 -11.05 27.01
N GLY A 321 9.15 -10.07 26.96
CA GLY A 321 10.44 -10.07 27.67
C GLY A 321 11.47 -11.20 27.42
N LYS A 322 11.15 -12.29 26.70
CA LYS A 322 11.95 -13.52 26.68
C LYS A 322 12.68 -13.86 25.36
N GLN A 323 12.83 -12.92 24.43
CA GLN A 323 13.59 -13.15 23.18
C GLN A 323 14.81 -12.22 22.96
N CYS A 324 15.37 -11.60 24.01
CA CYS A 324 16.68 -10.93 23.85
C CYS A 324 17.85 -11.91 23.58
N LYS A 325 17.66 -13.23 23.67
CA LYS A 325 18.70 -14.24 23.37
C LYS A 325 18.94 -14.45 21.86
N GLU A 326 17.91 -14.31 21.02
CA GLU A 326 18.04 -14.58 19.57
C GLU A 326 18.50 -13.35 18.78
N PHE A 327 18.35 -12.15 19.35
CA PHE A 327 18.63 -10.88 18.68
C PHE A 327 19.34 -9.87 19.62
N PRO A 328 20.51 -10.20 20.18
CA PRO A 328 21.18 -9.38 21.20
C PRO A 328 21.50 -7.94 20.73
N ASN A 329 21.77 -7.72 19.45
CA ASN A 329 22.06 -6.39 18.90
C ASN A 329 20.84 -5.43 18.87
N TYR A 330 19.63 -5.93 19.12
CA TYR A 330 18.38 -5.17 18.99
C TYR A 330 17.88 -4.61 20.32
N CYS A 331 18.26 -5.22 21.46
CA CYS A 331 17.84 -4.76 22.79
C CYS A 331 18.66 -3.55 23.29
N TYR A 332 19.85 -3.27 22.71
CA TYR A 332 20.77 -2.23 23.21
C TYR A 332 20.69 -0.87 22.48
N ASN A 333 20.02 -0.78 21.33
CA ASN A 333 19.84 0.48 20.61
C ASN A 333 18.39 0.98 20.73
N LYS A 334 18.12 1.83 21.72
CA LYS A 334 16.82 2.52 21.94
C LYS A 334 16.54 3.60 20.87
N ARG A 335 16.59 3.26 19.59
CA ARG A 335 16.03 4.13 18.55
C ARG A 335 14.59 3.73 18.29
N GLU A 336 13.68 4.44 18.95
CA GLU A 336 12.24 4.34 18.70
C GLU A 336 11.89 5.02 17.37
N PHE A 337 11.35 4.26 16.43
CA PHE A 337 10.77 4.82 15.21
C PHE A 337 9.25 4.92 15.38
N VAL A 338 8.79 6.07 15.86
CA VAL A 338 7.36 6.32 16.10
C VAL A 338 6.70 6.80 14.81
N CYS A 339 6.02 5.88 14.13
CA CYS A 339 4.89 6.17 13.25
C CYS A 339 3.63 5.65 13.93
N GLY A 340 3.15 6.37 14.96
CA GLY A 340 1.99 5.91 15.73
C GLY A 340 1.40 7.02 16.58
N GLU A 341 0.62 7.91 15.96
CA GLU A 341 -0.48 8.55 16.67
C GLU A 341 -1.71 7.64 16.43
N ARG A 342 -1.91 6.66 17.33
CA ARG A 342 -3.09 5.75 17.47
C ARG A 342 -3.78 5.31 16.16
N ILE A 343 -3.65 4.02 15.78
CA ILE A 343 -4.59 3.36 14.87
C ILE A 343 -5.84 3.00 15.70
N GLU A 344 -6.62 4.02 16.04
CA GLU A 344 -7.91 3.92 16.71
C GLU A 344 -8.99 4.58 15.84
N THR A 345 -10.25 4.34 16.16
CA THR A 345 -11.43 5.00 15.59
C THR A 345 -11.43 6.50 15.90
N TYR A 346 -10.57 7.26 15.23
CA TYR A 346 -10.68 8.71 15.21
C TYR A 346 -11.91 9.09 14.36
N ASN A 347 -12.67 10.10 14.78
CA ASN A 347 -13.90 10.54 14.10
C ASN A 347 -13.56 11.21 12.75
N PHE A 348 -13.11 10.41 11.78
CA PHE A 348 -12.55 10.81 10.48
C PHE A 348 -13.61 10.99 9.39
N ASN A 349 -14.89 10.77 9.71
CA ASN A 349 -16.02 10.94 8.78
C ASN A 349 -16.08 12.36 8.16
N LYS A 350 -15.52 13.36 8.85
CA LYS A 350 -15.39 14.74 8.34
C LYS A 350 -14.27 14.94 7.31
N LYS A 351 -13.29 14.02 7.21
CA LYS A 351 -12.16 14.06 6.25
C LYS A 351 -12.37 13.15 5.05
N VAL A 352 -13.07 12.01 5.19
CA VAL A 352 -13.45 11.19 4.02
C VAL A 352 -14.33 11.98 3.06
N SER A 353 -15.23 12.81 3.57
CA SER A 353 -16.04 13.76 2.79
C SER A 353 -15.25 14.93 2.18
N GLN A 354 -14.04 15.21 2.66
CA GLN A 354 -13.12 16.17 2.04
C GLN A 354 -12.31 15.54 0.90
N VAL A 355 -12.20 14.20 0.88
CA VAL A 355 -11.48 13.44 -0.16
C VAL A 355 -12.43 12.90 -1.23
N ILE A 356 -13.66 12.50 -0.86
CA ILE A 356 -14.65 11.86 -1.75
C ILE A 356 -15.99 12.57 -1.67
#